data_AF-A0A1V4RQV9-F1
#
_entry.id   AF-A0A1V4RQV9-F1
#
_cell.length_a   1.000
_cell.length_b   1.000
_cell.length_c   1.000
_cell.angle_alpha   90.00
_cell.angle_beta   90.00
_cell.angle_gamma   90.00
#
_symmetry.space_group_name_H-M   'P 1'
#
loop_
_entity.id
_entity.type
_entity.pdbx_description
1 polymer ?
#
loop_
_entity_poly.entity_id
_entity_poly.type
_entity_poly.pdbx_seq_one_letter_code
_entity_poly.pdbx_strand_id
1 'polypeptide(L)'
;MDNHPQFPMVKLKMLSDKKRRCPFVSPDGCTIYEDRPGACRIYPLGRAATKPDAQKGIREKFFIVNEEHCLGFKEDRDWTIREWLTNEGVDEYTTMNDQWLEIVTSQKTLGPGKDLHQKIQMFFMASYNLDKFREFIFKSRFFERFEVESGLKNKLASDDVELMKFAFNWLRFSLFGEKTIQIKNEPSPGDATNP
;
A
#
# COMPACT_ATOMS: atom_id res chain seq x y z
N MET A 1 -11.42 16.43 4.61
CA MET A 1 -10.74 15.21 5.10
C MET A 1 -11.82 14.36 5.75
N ASP A 2 -11.95 13.10 5.37
CA ASP A 2 -12.96 12.21 5.97
C ASP A 2 -12.72 12.13 7.48
N ASN A 3 -13.72 12.53 8.26
CA ASN A 3 -13.58 12.64 9.71
C ASN A 3 -13.51 11.28 10.43
N HIS A 4 -13.73 10.17 9.71
CA HIS A 4 -13.63 8.80 10.23
C HIS A 4 -13.16 7.82 9.13
N PRO A 5 -11.86 7.78 8.80
CA PRO A 5 -11.36 6.78 7.86
C PRO A 5 -11.62 5.38 8.42
N GLN A 6 -12.12 4.47 7.58
CA GLN A 6 -12.41 3.07 7.95
C GLN A 6 -11.16 2.37 8.52
N PHE A 7 -9.97 2.81 8.10
CA PHE A 7 -8.68 2.27 8.48
C PHE A 7 -7.77 3.32 9.15
N PRO A 8 -6.88 2.90 10.08
CA PRO A 8 -5.90 3.80 10.68
C PRO A 8 -4.86 4.27 9.64
N MET A 9 -4.51 5.56 9.74
CA MET A 9 -3.46 6.17 8.92
C MET A 9 -2.23 6.46 9.79
N VAL A 10 -1.12 5.78 9.48
CA VAL A 10 0.16 6.05 10.14
C VAL A 10 0.85 7.22 9.46
N LYS A 11 1.43 8.12 10.27
CA LYS A 11 2.14 9.31 9.79
C LYS A 11 3.55 9.32 10.33
N LEU A 12 4.49 9.77 9.51
CA LEU A 12 5.85 10.03 9.95
C LEU A 12 5.84 11.09 11.07
N LYS A 13 6.55 10.80 12.16
CA LYS A 13 6.70 11.74 13.26
C LYS A 13 7.71 12.83 12.85
N MET A 14 7.20 14.01 12.53
CA MET A 14 8.02 15.18 12.23
C MET A 14 8.76 15.69 13.48
N LEU A 15 9.84 16.44 13.26
CA LEU A 15 10.60 17.09 14.33
C LEU A 15 9.70 18.02 15.17
N SER A 16 10.07 18.21 16.44
CA SER A 16 9.30 19.01 17.41
C SER A 16 9.49 20.52 17.27
N ASP A 17 10.20 20.99 16.24
CA ASP A 17 10.42 22.40 16.02
C ASP A 17 9.18 23.12 15.44
N LYS A 18 9.22 24.47 15.44
CA LYS A 18 8.09 25.29 14.98
C LYS A 18 7.67 25.00 13.54
N LYS A 19 8.62 24.59 12.70
CA LYS A 19 8.40 24.30 11.27
C LYS A 19 7.96 22.85 11.01
N ARG A 20 7.93 21.99 12.03
CA ARG A 20 7.57 20.56 11.93
C ARG A 20 8.32 19.89 10.78
N ARG A 21 9.63 20.11 10.70
CA ARG A 21 10.45 19.63 9.58
C ARG A 21 10.47 18.10 9.49
N CYS A 22 10.60 17.60 8.27
CA CYS A 22 10.90 16.20 8.01
C CYS A 22 12.21 15.82 8.71
N PRO A 23 12.27 14.73 9.50
CA PRO A 23 13.48 14.34 10.23
C PRO A 23 14.62 13.91 9.29
N PHE A 24 14.31 13.59 8.04
CA PHE A 24 15.30 13.19 7.04
C PHE A 24 15.86 14.36 6.22
N VAL A 25 15.35 15.59 6.39
CA VAL A 25 15.86 16.75 5.65
C VAL A 25 16.94 17.46 6.47
N SER A 26 18.17 17.44 5.96
CA SER A 26 19.33 18.18 6.47
C SER A 26 19.58 19.45 5.63
N PRO A 27 20.53 20.31 6.03
CA PRO A 27 20.98 21.43 5.19
C PRO A 27 21.48 21.01 3.80
N ASP A 28 21.98 19.77 3.66
CA ASP A 28 22.52 19.22 2.42
C ASP A 28 21.45 18.51 1.56
N GLY A 29 20.20 18.42 2.06
CA GLY A 29 19.08 17.78 1.36
C GLY A 29 18.46 16.61 2.12
N CYS A 30 17.68 15.78 1.42
CA CYS A 30 17.04 14.60 2.01
C CYS A 30 18.06 13.47 2.18
N THR A 31 18.27 12.99 3.41
CA THR A 31 19.20 11.89 3.71
C THR A 31 18.71 10.52 3.24
N ILE A 32 17.45 10.43 2.83
CA ILE A 32 16.84 9.24 2.21
C ILE A 32 16.36 9.55 0.80
N TYR A 33 17.07 10.42 0.06
CA TYR A 33 16.59 10.91 -1.23
C TYR A 33 16.20 9.76 -2.17
N GLU A 34 17.04 8.74 -2.34
CA GLU A 34 16.74 7.59 -3.19
C GLU A 34 15.56 6.74 -2.70
N ASP A 35 15.26 6.76 -1.40
CA ASP A 35 14.15 6.03 -0.77
C ASP A 35 12.96 6.96 -0.42
N ARG A 36 12.94 8.17 -0.96
CA ARG A 36 11.91 9.17 -0.65
C ARG A 36 10.51 8.65 -1.00
N PRO A 37 9.49 8.96 -0.19
CA PRO A 37 8.14 8.46 -0.43
C PRO A 37 7.56 9.02 -1.73
N GLY A 38 6.60 8.30 -2.31
CA GLY A 38 5.96 8.67 -3.57
C GLY A 38 5.46 10.13 -3.63
N ALA A 39 4.96 10.66 -2.50
CA ALA A 39 4.54 12.06 -2.41
C ALA A 39 5.67 13.08 -2.61
N CYS A 40 6.88 12.80 -2.11
CA CYS A 40 8.06 13.65 -2.33
C CYS A 40 8.64 13.44 -3.73
N ARG A 41 8.55 12.21 -4.24
CA ARG A 41 9.08 11.80 -5.55
C ARG A 41 8.30 12.40 -6.72
N ILE A 42 6.99 12.53 -6.57
CA ILE A 42 6.14 13.04 -7.65
C ILE A 42 6.12 14.57 -7.72
N TYR A 43 6.48 15.28 -6.64
CA TYR A 43 6.56 16.75 -6.63
C TYR A 43 7.43 17.27 -7.80
N PRO A 44 7.00 18.29 -8.56
CA PRO A 44 5.86 19.17 -8.30
C PRO A 44 4.52 18.68 -8.86
N LEU A 45 4.46 17.47 -9.43
CA LEU A 45 3.18 16.85 -9.77
C LEU A 45 2.47 16.37 -8.51
N GLY A 46 1.15 16.52 -8.50
CA GLY A 46 0.25 15.84 -7.57
C GLY A 46 -0.54 14.77 -8.32
N ARG A 47 -0.82 13.65 -7.64
CA ARG A 47 -1.64 12.54 -8.15
C ARG A 47 -2.90 12.41 -7.30
N ALA A 48 -4.06 12.54 -7.94
CA ALA A 48 -5.34 12.17 -7.34
C ALA A 48 -5.78 10.84 -7.95
N ALA A 49 -5.82 9.78 -7.14
CA ALA A 49 -6.15 8.43 -7.59
C ALA A 49 -7.26 7.81 -6.74
N THR A 50 -8.14 7.03 -7.39
CA THR A 50 -9.17 6.23 -6.72
C THR A 50 -9.43 4.96 -7.52
N LYS A 51 -9.75 3.86 -6.83
CA LYS A 51 -10.20 2.62 -7.45
C LYS A 51 -11.63 2.29 -7.00
N PRO A 52 -12.66 2.66 -7.79
CA PRO A 52 -14.03 2.31 -7.47
C PRO A 52 -14.25 0.79 -7.61
N ASP A 53 -14.90 0.17 -6.64
CA ASP A 53 -15.16 -1.29 -6.60
C ASP A 53 -15.84 -1.84 -7.87
N ALA A 54 -16.62 -1.01 -8.58
CA ALA A 54 -17.41 -1.40 -9.75
C ALA A 54 -16.67 -1.22 -11.10
N GLN A 55 -15.45 -0.68 -11.14
CA GLN A 55 -14.73 -0.40 -12.39
C GLN A 55 -13.40 -1.16 -12.50
N LYS A 56 -13.07 -1.59 -13.72
CA LYS A 56 -11.74 -2.12 -14.02
C LYS A 56 -10.75 -0.97 -14.11
N GLY A 57 -9.81 -0.92 -13.16
CA GLY A 57 -8.65 -0.03 -13.20
C GLY A 57 -8.74 1.16 -12.25
N ILE A 58 -7.60 1.83 -12.07
CA ILE A 58 -7.47 3.02 -11.24
C ILE A 58 -7.80 4.24 -12.08
N ARG A 59 -8.64 5.12 -11.54
CA ARG A 59 -8.86 6.44 -12.10
C ARG A 59 -7.90 7.40 -11.45
N GLU A 60 -7.01 7.98 -12.24
CA GLU A 60 -6.06 8.96 -11.77
C GLU A 60 -6.08 10.24 -12.60
N LYS A 61 -5.73 11.34 -11.94
CA LYS A 61 -5.46 12.63 -12.55
C LYS A 61 -4.20 13.21 -11.96
N PHE A 62 -3.44 13.89 -12.81
CA PHE A 62 -2.27 14.66 -12.40
C PHE A 62 -2.56 16.14 -12.44
N PHE A 63 -1.96 16.88 -11.51
CA PHE A 63 -2.00 18.34 -11.46
C PHE A 63 -0.63 18.86 -11.07
N ILE A 64 -0.34 20.12 -11.40
CA ILE A 64 0.94 20.76 -11.06
C ILE A 64 0.74 21.60 -9.81
N VAL A 65 1.63 21.43 -8.84
CA VAL A 65 1.76 22.30 -7.67
C VAL A 65 2.85 23.33 -8.00
N ASN A 66 2.44 24.56 -8.28
CA ASN A 66 3.36 25.66 -8.57
C ASN A 66 3.49 26.56 -7.35
N GLU A 67 4.69 26.63 -6.80
CA GLU A 67 5.03 27.43 -5.63
C GLU A 67 6.22 28.33 -5.98
N GLU A 68 6.21 29.58 -5.51
CA GLU A 68 7.21 30.58 -5.87
C GLU A 68 8.67 30.16 -5.58
N HIS A 69 8.86 29.28 -4.60
CA HIS A 69 10.17 28.78 -4.19
C HIS A 69 10.66 27.60 -5.06
N CYS A 70 9.81 27.05 -5.93
CA CYS A 70 10.16 25.93 -6.80
C CYS A 70 10.89 26.46 -8.04
N LEU A 71 12.22 26.49 -7.97
CA LEU A 71 13.07 27.00 -9.05
C LEU A 71 13.12 26.08 -10.29
N GLY A 72 12.71 24.82 -10.16
CA GLY A 72 12.73 23.85 -11.26
C GLY A 72 11.84 24.23 -12.47
N PHE A 73 10.84 25.10 -12.28
CA PHE A 73 10.04 25.65 -13.38
C PHE A 73 10.79 26.67 -14.25
N LYS A 74 12.03 27.04 -13.89
CA LYS A 74 12.89 27.94 -14.68
C LYS A 74 13.90 27.20 -15.54
N GLU A 75 13.93 25.88 -15.46
CA GLU A 75 14.82 25.05 -16.28
C GLU A 75 14.34 25.03 -17.73
N ASP A 76 15.27 24.90 -18.68
CA ASP A 76 14.97 24.88 -20.12
C ASP A 76 14.33 23.56 -20.60
N ARG A 77 14.19 22.58 -19.71
CA ARG A 77 13.69 21.24 -20.03
C ARG A 77 12.19 21.15 -19.84
N ASP A 78 11.49 20.90 -20.94
CA ASP A 78 10.09 20.48 -20.91
C ASP A 78 9.96 18.99 -20.56
N TRP A 79 8.90 18.67 -19.83
CA TRP A 79 8.58 17.30 -19.41
C TRP A 79 7.14 16.95 -19.75
N THR A 80 6.94 15.78 -20.33
CA THR A 80 5.64 15.11 -20.25
C THR A 80 5.47 14.45 -18.88
N ILE A 81 4.23 14.21 -18.46
CA ILE A 81 3.94 13.49 -17.20
C ILE A 81 4.65 12.13 -17.18
N ARG A 82 4.61 11.40 -18.30
CA ARG A 82 5.23 10.06 -18.37
C ARG A 82 6.74 10.13 -18.16
N GLU A 83 7.42 11.06 -18.82
CA GLU A 83 8.87 11.22 -18.66
C GLU A 83 9.23 11.60 -17.22
N TRP A 84 8.44 12.47 -16.58
CA TRP A 84 8.64 12.83 -15.19
C TRP A 84 8.52 11.62 -14.25
N LEU A 85 7.43 10.85 -14.38
CA LEU A 85 7.18 9.68 -13.53
C LEU A 85 8.28 8.63 -13.67
N THR A 86 8.73 8.34 -14.90
CA THR A 86 9.82 7.40 -15.14
C THR A 86 11.15 7.93 -14.63
N ASN A 87 11.47 9.22 -14.87
CA ASN A 87 12.71 9.84 -14.38
C ASN A 87 12.81 9.80 -12.85
N GLU A 88 11.71 10.12 -12.18
CA GLU A 88 11.66 10.13 -10.72
C GLU A 88 11.55 8.72 -10.11
N GLY A 89 11.37 7.67 -10.93
CA GLY A 89 11.21 6.29 -10.46
C GLY A 89 9.87 6.03 -9.77
N VAL A 90 8.81 6.76 -10.14
CA VAL A 90 7.49 6.69 -9.50
C VAL A 90 6.72 5.42 -9.87
N ASP A 91 7.03 4.79 -11.00
CA ASP A 91 6.28 3.67 -11.57
C ASP A 91 6.22 2.45 -10.62
N GLU A 92 7.34 2.09 -9.99
CA GLU A 92 7.41 0.97 -9.04
C GLU A 92 6.56 1.25 -7.79
N TYR A 93 6.73 2.43 -7.19
CA TYR A 93 5.95 2.83 -6.02
C TYR A 93 4.46 2.92 -6.34
N THR A 94 4.10 3.41 -7.53
CA THR A 94 2.71 3.48 -7.98
C THR A 94 2.11 2.10 -8.08
N THR A 95 2.81 1.15 -8.69
CA THR A 95 2.38 -0.26 -8.81
C THR A 95 2.06 -0.88 -7.44
N MET A 96 2.88 -0.58 -6.42
CA MET A 96 2.67 -1.06 -5.04
C MET A 96 1.52 -0.31 -4.35
N ASN A 97 1.51 1.02 -4.44
CA ASN A 97 0.50 1.88 -3.84
C ASN A 97 -0.89 1.61 -4.40
N ASP A 98 -0.99 1.24 -5.67
CA ASP A 98 -2.24 0.97 -6.37
C ASP A 98 -2.96 -0.29 -5.85
N GLN A 99 -2.20 -1.30 -5.45
CA GLN A 99 -2.74 -2.49 -4.78
C GLN A 99 -3.23 -2.16 -3.37
N TRP A 100 -2.48 -1.33 -2.64
CA TRP A 100 -2.90 -0.87 -1.32
C TRP A 100 -4.11 0.08 -1.39
N LEU A 101 -4.16 0.94 -2.42
CA LEU A 101 -5.25 1.88 -2.68
C LEU A 101 -6.59 1.15 -2.83
N GLU A 102 -6.60 0.01 -3.54
CA GLU A 102 -7.78 -0.86 -3.64
C GLU A 102 -8.35 -1.23 -2.27
N ILE A 103 -7.50 -1.50 -1.28
CA ILE A 103 -7.91 -1.88 0.06
C ILE A 103 -8.45 -0.67 0.81
N VAL A 104 -7.72 0.45 0.82
CA VAL A 104 -8.08 1.61 1.64
C VAL A 104 -9.21 2.46 1.07
N THR A 105 -9.51 2.35 -0.23
CA THR A 105 -10.67 3.01 -0.86
C THR A 105 -11.90 2.11 -1.01
N SER A 106 -11.77 0.82 -0.69
CA SER A 106 -12.87 -0.14 -0.72
C SER A 106 -14.07 0.36 0.08
N GLN A 107 -15.27 0.24 -0.47
CA GLN A 107 -16.52 0.59 0.22
C GLN A 107 -17.15 -0.63 0.91
N LYS A 108 -16.46 -1.78 0.89
CA LYS A 108 -16.95 -3.02 1.48
C LYS A 108 -17.02 -2.91 3.00
N THR A 109 -18.04 -3.53 3.58
CA THR A 109 -18.16 -3.64 5.04
C THR A 109 -17.06 -4.53 5.62
N LEU A 110 -16.55 -4.16 6.79
CA LEU A 110 -15.67 -5.02 7.59
C LEU A 110 -16.46 -6.08 8.38
N GLY A 111 -17.77 -6.19 8.17
CA GLY A 111 -18.63 -7.14 8.87
C GLY A 111 -19.09 -6.63 10.24
N PRO A 112 -19.50 -7.53 11.14
CA PRO A 112 -20.06 -7.16 12.45
C PRO A 112 -19.05 -6.41 13.33
N GLY A 113 -19.54 -5.45 14.12
CA GLY A 113 -18.69 -4.60 14.98
C GLY A 113 -17.82 -5.37 15.98
N LYS A 114 -18.22 -6.58 16.39
CA LYS A 114 -17.43 -7.44 17.31
C LYS A 114 -16.09 -7.88 16.73
N ASP A 115 -15.96 -7.95 15.41
CA ASP A 115 -14.76 -8.41 14.69
C ASP A 115 -13.91 -7.22 14.19
N LEU A 116 -14.42 -5.99 14.33
CA LEU A 116 -13.80 -4.78 13.81
C LEU A 116 -12.42 -4.55 14.43
N HIS A 117 -12.28 -4.75 15.75
CA HIS A 117 -11.02 -4.53 16.44
C HIS A 117 -9.89 -5.43 15.89
N GLN A 118 -10.17 -6.72 15.72
CA GLN A 118 -9.22 -7.69 15.19
C GLN A 118 -8.88 -7.39 13.72
N LYS A 119 -9.87 -7.00 12.91
CA LYS A 119 -9.64 -6.61 11.52
C LYS A 119 -8.77 -5.36 11.40
N ILE A 120 -8.97 -4.36 12.26
CA ILE A 120 -8.12 -3.17 12.30
C ILE A 120 -6.68 -3.50 12.75
N GLN A 121 -6.52 -4.38 13.74
CA GLN A 121 -5.20 -4.87 14.13
C GLN A 121 -4.50 -5.61 12.96
N MET A 122 -5.24 -6.44 12.24
CA MET A 122 -4.73 -7.16 11.07
C MET A 122 -4.30 -6.20 9.95
N PHE A 123 -5.15 -5.21 9.66
CA PHE A 123 -4.85 -4.14 8.71
C PHE A 123 -3.57 -3.40 9.08
N PHE A 124 -3.44 -3.00 10.35
CA PHE A 124 -2.28 -2.27 10.83
C PHE A 124 -1.00 -3.10 10.71
N MET A 125 -1.02 -4.35 11.15
CA MET A 125 0.13 -5.25 11.09
C MET A 125 0.58 -5.47 9.65
N ALA A 126 -0.33 -5.85 8.76
CA ALA A 126 -0.01 -6.17 7.37
C ALA A 126 0.36 -4.95 6.52
N SER A 127 -0.13 -3.75 6.86
CA SER A 127 0.17 -2.51 6.10
C SER A 127 1.38 -1.73 6.62
N TYR A 128 1.64 -1.76 7.93
CA TYR A 128 2.62 -0.86 8.55
C TYR A 128 3.68 -1.56 9.40
N ASN A 129 3.58 -2.87 9.61
CA ASN A 129 4.56 -3.63 10.40
C ASN A 129 4.84 -4.99 9.76
N LEU A 130 5.56 -4.95 8.64
CA LEU A 130 5.81 -6.11 7.81
C LEU A 130 6.62 -7.20 8.55
N ASP A 131 7.51 -6.81 9.47
CA ASP A 131 8.22 -7.74 10.35
C ASP A 131 7.28 -8.55 11.23
N LYS A 132 6.30 -7.89 11.86
CA LYS A 132 5.28 -8.57 12.66
C LYS A 132 4.34 -9.41 11.81
N PHE A 133 4.04 -8.96 10.59
CA PHE A 133 3.28 -9.77 9.64
C PHE A 133 4.05 -11.04 9.25
N ARG A 134 5.36 -10.94 8.97
CA ARG A 134 6.25 -12.08 8.73
C ARG A 134 6.24 -13.04 9.92
N GLU A 135 6.43 -12.51 11.12
CA GLU A 135 6.37 -13.29 12.34
C GLU A 135 5.02 -14.02 12.49
N PHE A 136 3.91 -13.32 12.24
CA PHE A 136 2.57 -13.89 12.30
C PHE A 136 2.41 -15.09 11.35
N ILE A 137 2.81 -14.98 10.08
CA ILE A 137 2.62 -16.08 9.13
C ILE A 137 3.56 -17.26 9.39
N PHE A 138 4.79 -17.03 9.88
CA PHE A 138 5.77 -18.10 10.10
C PHE A 138 5.70 -18.76 11.47
N LYS A 139 5.29 -18.02 12.52
CA LYS A 139 5.28 -18.53 13.90
C LYS A 139 3.88 -18.93 14.39
N SER A 140 2.86 -18.80 13.56
CA SER A 140 1.51 -19.29 13.86
C SER A 140 1.13 -20.50 13.00
N ARG A 141 -0.10 -20.98 13.16
CA ARG A 141 -0.70 -22.04 12.34
C ARG A 141 -1.14 -21.57 10.95
N PHE A 142 -0.62 -20.44 10.46
CA PHE A 142 -1.03 -19.86 9.18
C PHE A 142 -0.86 -20.85 8.02
N PHE A 143 0.35 -21.40 7.85
CA PHE A 143 0.64 -22.37 6.78
C PHE A 143 0.02 -23.76 7.01
N GLU A 144 -0.56 -24.03 8.18
CA GLU A 144 -1.38 -25.23 8.42
C GLU A 144 -2.81 -25.04 7.91
N ARG A 145 -3.29 -23.79 7.82
CA ARG A 145 -4.67 -23.44 7.44
C ARG A 145 -4.79 -22.95 6.00
N PHE A 146 -3.77 -22.29 5.48
CA PHE A 146 -3.79 -21.71 4.13
C PHE A 146 -2.83 -22.43 3.22
N GLU A 147 -3.24 -22.59 1.97
CA GLU A 147 -2.38 -23.13 0.91
C GLU A 147 -1.48 -22.02 0.36
N VAL A 148 -0.17 -22.25 0.47
CA VAL A 148 0.87 -21.36 -0.04
C VAL A 148 1.94 -22.25 -0.64
N GLU A 149 2.25 -22.04 -1.92
CA GLU A 149 3.29 -22.78 -2.63
C GLU A 149 4.63 -22.67 -1.90
N SER A 150 5.42 -23.75 -1.87
CA SER A 150 6.72 -23.79 -1.18
C SER A 150 7.69 -22.73 -1.70
N GLY A 151 7.71 -22.48 -3.02
CA GLY A 151 8.52 -21.44 -3.65
C GLY A 151 8.16 -20.04 -3.13
N LEU A 152 6.86 -19.73 -3.10
CA LEU A 152 6.38 -18.47 -2.53
C LEU A 152 6.71 -18.37 -1.04
N LYS A 153 6.44 -19.43 -0.26
CA LYS A 153 6.77 -19.47 1.18
C LYS A 153 8.24 -19.13 1.45
N ASN A 154 9.17 -19.64 0.64
CA ASN A 154 10.59 -19.32 0.80
C ASN A 154 10.88 -17.83 0.52
N LYS A 155 10.29 -17.25 -0.53
CA LYS A 155 10.40 -15.81 -0.81
C LYS A 155 9.83 -14.96 0.32
N LEU A 156 8.67 -15.36 0.86
CA LEU A 156 8.04 -14.72 2.00
C LEU A 156 8.87 -14.78 3.29
N ALA A 157 10.01 -15.48 3.34
CA ALA A 157 10.90 -15.46 4.50
C ALA A 157 11.94 -14.32 4.46
N SER A 158 12.33 -13.84 3.27
CA SER A 158 13.46 -12.92 3.11
C SER A 158 13.23 -11.77 2.13
N ASP A 159 12.14 -11.78 1.37
CA ASP A 159 11.78 -10.74 0.41
C ASP A 159 10.63 -9.91 0.98
N ASP A 160 10.87 -8.62 1.26
CA ASP A 160 9.87 -7.68 1.76
C ASP A 160 8.84 -7.30 0.68
N VAL A 161 9.24 -7.22 -0.59
CA VAL A 161 8.33 -6.88 -1.69
C VAL A 161 7.33 -8.01 -1.91
N GLU A 162 7.80 -9.25 -1.94
CA GLU A 162 6.91 -10.42 -2.06
C GLU A 162 6.03 -10.58 -0.81
N LEU A 163 6.56 -10.31 0.38
CA LEU A 163 5.76 -10.33 1.61
C LEU A 163 4.68 -9.25 1.61
N MET A 164 4.97 -8.05 1.14
CA MET A 164 4.00 -6.95 1.01
C MET A 164 2.89 -7.29 0.01
N LYS A 165 3.23 -7.82 -1.19
CA LYS A 165 2.24 -8.27 -2.17
C LYS A 165 1.32 -9.34 -1.57
N PHE A 166 1.90 -10.29 -0.83
CA PHE A 166 1.13 -11.31 -0.12
C PHE A 166 0.25 -10.70 0.98
N ALA A 167 0.74 -9.69 1.70
CA ALA A 167 -0.03 -8.96 2.70
C ALA A 167 -1.27 -8.30 2.10
N PHE A 168 -1.19 -7.72 0.89
CA PHE A 168 -2.36 -7.16 0.21
C PHE A 168 -3.40 -8.24 -0.12
N ASN A 169 -2.97 -9.40 -0.64
CA ASN A 169 -3.87 -10.53 -0.86
C ASN A 169 -4.50 -11.00 0.44
N TRP A 170 -3.72 -11.10 1.52
CA TRP A 170 -4.20 -11.46 2.84
C TRP A 170 -5.22 -10.46 3.39
N LEU A 171 -5.03 -9.16 3.18
CA LEU A 171 -5.98 -8.14 3.63
C LEU A 171 -7.30 -8.22 2.87
N ARG A 172 -7.26 -8.43 1.56
CA ARG A 172 -8.49 -8.63 0.76
C ARG A 172 -9.29 -9.84 1.22
N PHE A 173 -8.60 -10.94 1.53
CA PHE A 173 -9.20 -12.14 2.12
C PHE A 173 -9.76 -11.86 3.52
N SER A 174 -8.93 -11.38 4.44
CA SER A 174 -9.28 -11.30 5.87
C SER A 174 -10.25 -10.16 6.19
N LEU A 175 -10.21 -9.06 5.45
CA LEU A 175 -11.10 -7.92 5.65
C LEU A 175 -12.43 -8.08 4.92
N PHE A 176 -12.38 -8.48 3.65
CA PHE A 176 -13.54 -8.43 2.75
C PHE A 176 -14.07 -9.81 2.32
N GLY A 177 -13.43 -10.90 2.72
CA GLY A 177 -13.84 -12.26 2.33
C GLY A 177 -13.55 -12.62 0.89
N GLU A 178 -12.63 -11.91 0.21
CA GLU A 178 -12.26 -12.21 -1.16
C GLU A 178 -11.43 -13.49 -1.24
N LYS A 179 -11.65 -14.31 -2.26
CA LYS A 179 -10.92 -15.58 -2.46
C LYS A 179 -9.54 -15.38 -3.07
N THR A 180 -8.72 -14.55 -2.44
CA THR A 180 -7.34 -14.24 -2.86
C THR A 180 -6.31 -15.22 -2.31
N ILE A 181 -6.66 -16.00 -1.29
CA ILE A 181 -5.84 -17.06 -0.69
C ILE A 181 -6.74 -18.28 -0.46
N GLN A 182 -6.23 -19.48 -0.77
CA GLN A 182 -6.96 -20.73 -0.61
C GLN A 182 -6.85 -21.26 0.82
N ILE A 183 -7.98 -21.71 1.38
CA ILE A 183 -8.02 -22.41 2.66
C ILE A 183 -7.82 -23.90 2.40
N LYS A 184 -6.93 -24.54 3.17
CA LYS A 184 -6.75 -25.99 3.09
C LYS A 184 -8.03 -26.70 3.51
N ASN A 185 -8.44 -27.68 2.70
CA ASN A 185 -9.63 -28.50 2.91
C ASN A 185 -10.98 -27.75 2.77
N GLU A 186 -11.02 -26.55 2.18
CA GLU A 186 -12.27 -26.04 1.58
C GLU A 186 -12.44 -26.62 0.16
N PRO A 187 -13.65 -27.04 -0.24
CA PRO A 187 -13.90 -27.45 -1.61
C PRO A 187 -13.60 -26.29 -2.56
N SER A 188 -12.82 -26.55 -3.61
CA SER A 188 -12.62 -25.55 -4.66
C SER A 188 -13.97 -25.20 -5.29
N PRO A 189 -14.18 -23.96 -5.78
CA PRO A 189 -15.44 -23.56 -6.41
C PRO A 189 -15.90 -24.42 -7.60
N GLY A 190 -15.03 -25.30 -8.11
CA GLY A 190 -15.32 -26.26 -9.19
C GLY A 190 -15.72 -27.67 -8.74
N ASP A 191 -15.63 -28.00 -7.45
CA ASP A 191 -15.92 -29.36 -6.94
C ASP A 191 -17.35 -29.50 -6.39
N ALA A 192 -18.13 -28.41 -6.38
CA ALA A 192 -19.50 -28.38 -5.89
C ALA A 192 -20.57 -28.79 -6.93
N THR A 193 -20.19 -29.54 -7.96
CA THR A 193 -21.14 -30.18 -8.89
C THR A 193 -20.82 -31.65 -9.08
N ASN A 194 -21.35 -32.49 -8.20
CA ASN A 194 -22.27 -33.56 -8.61
C ASN A 194 -22.98 -34.15 -7.39
N PRO A 195 -24.31 -34.36 -7.46
CA PRO A 195 -25.10 -34.99 -6.40
C PRO A 195 -24.77 -36.47 -6.19
#